data_AF-A0A382EQE1-F1
#
_entry.id   AF-A0A382EQE1-F1
#
_cell.length_a   1.000
_cell.length_b   1.000
_cell.length_c   1.000
_cell.angle_alpha   90.00
_cell.angle_beta   90.00
_cell.angle_gamma   90.00
#
_symmetry.space_group_name_H-M   'P 1'
#
loop_
_entity.id
_entity.type
_entity.pdbx_description
1 polymer ?
#
loop_
_entity_poly.entity_id
_entity_poly.type
_entity_poly.pdbx_seq_one_letter_code
_entity_poly.pdbx_strand_id
1 'polypeptide(L)'
;ATTGNITQIGALTIGGTTTLLTSGEGGIIDLGTTSNKFTGALLITTNDNTDGSDGLYEADVTIDGGEIAALVIGTSTIDGDLTLKNGNVSGITDAVGATVTVKGDLKATTDNNSGVINLGDDNRLAVSGKFQLITDGTGDATVVNSTGLNFITAKVGGDFSATATNGAITQDAAFDIDGTTNVYSATEDNIILSKAGNDFSGAVWFRGGGVFIKDKNNIDFGTSNSTATKIYDGYTLKVIAKNNITDSGNLKVTGGGNAYFGTNNEETDNVIVLNSSGNVFEGTLTLEGGIGHLVNSSAAVILEAMILAGDLDVTTTGGTVTDIGVLNVSGLTTITATGFDVTLDGDGVNYNNFGDDVEIAADDVVLKATGDINFGVSTVTGDFEITAGGDVTQSPLPSQQLTINGTGKTIHITGDDIMLNNAANNFVSAVKITTSGSDVELADVGDIILGASTVSGYYKVTAGGTVTQSGALTITGVTTIAAQNTAGTTNYAVTLTEALNDFTGAVGVTGATVRLTDTNDLVLGDTTTTGAYTVIAGGGITDSGALTIGTT
;
A
#
# COMPACT_ATOMS: atom_id res chain seq x y z
N ALA A 1 44.91 22.37 -30.62
CA ALA A 1 45.65 21.67 -31.68
C ALA A 1 44.87 21.79 -32.99
N THR A 2 45.52 22.25 -34.07
CA THR A 2 44.90 22.29 -35.40
C THR A 2 44.94 20.93 -36.11
N THR A 3 45.92 20.10 -35.72
CA THR A 3 46.05 18.68 -36.07
C THR A 3 46.52 17.93 -34.82
N GLY A 4 46.02 16.70 -34.60
CA GLY A 4 46.43 15.84 -33.48
C GLY A 4 45.89 16.23 -32.10
N ASN A 5 46.47 15.61 -31.08
CA ASN A 5 45.96 15.58 -29.70
C ASN A 5 46.55 16.70 -28.83
N ILE A 6 45.87 17.04 -27.75
CA ILE A 6 46.44 17.82 -26.64
C ILE A 6 46.77 16.83 -25.52
N THR A 7 48.05 16.59 -25.27
CA THR A 7 48.52 15.65 -24.23
C THR A 7 49.44 16.33 -23.23
N GLN A 8 49.45 15.83 -22.00
CA GLN A 8 50.30 16.32 -20.93
C GLN A 8 51.49 15.39 -20.63
N ILE A 9 52.66 15.95 -20.28
CA ILE A 9 53.84 15.19 -19.81
C ILE A 9 54.16 15.49 -18.33
N GLY A 10 53.75 16.65 -17.80
CA GLY A 10 53.95 17.04 -16.40
C GLY A 10 52.93 18.08 -15.96
N ALA A 11 52.80 18.27 -14.65
CA ALA A 11 51.76 19.07 -14.00
C ALA A 11 51.58 20.48 -14.61
N LEU A 12 50.33 20.86 -14.85
CA LEU A 12 49.94 22.20 -15.29
C LEU A 12 49.53 23.04 -14.08
N THR A 13 49.91 24.32 -14.05
CA THR A 13 49.43 25.30 -13.07
C THR A 13 48.94 26.53 -13.82
N ILE A 14 47.62 26.70 -13.89
CA ILE A 14 46.97 27.75 -14.66
C ILE A 14 45.97 28.50 -13.78
N GLY A 15 46.26 29.79 -13.56
CA GLY A 15 45.51 30.66 -12.65
C GLY A 15 44.19 31.21 -13.19
N GLY A 16 44.00 31.19 -14.52
CA GLY A 16 42.86 31.81 -15.20
C GLY A 16 42.04 30.82 -16.01
N THR A 17 41.06 31.34 -16.76
CA THR A 17 40.27 30.55 -17.71
C THR A 17 41.20 29.82 -18.69
N THR A 18 40.99 28.52 -18.83
CA THR A 18 41.78 27.66 -19.72
C THR A 18 40.93 27.30 -20.92
N THR A 19 41.38 27.66 -22.13
CA THR A 19 40.69 27.30 -23.38
C THR A 19 41.44 26.19 -24.09
N LEU A 20 40.78 25.06 -24.30
CA LEU A 20 41.31 23.88 -24.98
C LEU A 20 40.48 23.65 -26.24
N LEU A 21 41.15 23.66 -27.39
CA LEU A 21 40.51 23.49 -28.69
C LEU A 21 41.25 22.44 -29.51
N THR A 22 40.61 21.35 -29.90
CA THR A 22 41.06 20.46 -30.98
C THR A 22 40.15 20.68 -32.19
N SER A 23 40.72 21.16 -33.30
CA SER A 23 39.94 21.41 -34.53
C SER A 23 40.07 20.29 -35.56
N GLY A 24 41.05 19.40 -35.39
CA GLY A 24 41.20 18.20 -36.22
C GLY A 24 40.27 17.10 -35.73
N GLU A 25 39.76 16.31 -36.68
CA GLU A 25 38.92 15.12 -36.47
C GLU A 25 39.57 14.12 -35.51
N GLY A 26 38.77 13.50 -34.64
CA GLY A 26 39.22 12.56 -33.60
C GLY A 26 40.25 13.11 -32.60
N GLY A 27 40.45 14.43 -32.53
CA GLY A 27 41.49 15.02 -31.70
C GLY A 27 41.17 14.96 -30.20
N ILE A 28 41.83 14.06 -29.47
CA ILE A 28 41.64 13.91 -28.02
C ILE A 28 42.35 14.97 -27.19
N ILE A 29 41.87 15.19 -25.97
CA ILE A 29 42.53 15.98 -24.93
C ILE A 29 42.78 15.09 -23.72
N ASP A 30 44.04 14.85 -23.37
CA ASP A 30 44.45 14.08 -22.19
C ASP A 30 45.37 14.92 -21.29
N LEU A 31 44.77 15.42 -20.21
CA LEU A 31 45.39 16.16 -19.12
C LEU A 31 45.22 15.41 -17.78
N GLY A 32 45.39 14.08 -17.79
CA GLY A 32 45.14 13.22 -16.63
C GLY A 32 46.19 13.24 -15.50
N THR A 33 47.11 14.21 -15.45
CA THR A 33 48.11 14.25 -14.36
C THR A 33 47.48 14.72 -13.05
N THR A 34 47.56 13.91 -11.99
CA THR A 34 46.90 14.12 -10.69
C THR A 34 47.33 15.37 -9.92
N SER A 35 48.46 15.99 -10.28
CA SER A 35 48.99 17.17 -9.59
C SER A 35 48.73 18.47 -10.34
N ASN A 36 47.76 18.48 -11.26
CA ASN A 36 47.31 19.68 -11.94
C ASN A 36 46.74 20.73 -10.97
N LYS A 37 46.74 21.98 -11.42
CA LYS A 37 46.23 23.13 -10.66
C LYS A 37 45.54 24.10 -11.61
N PHE A 38 44.27 23.84 -11.91
CA PHE A 38 43.42 24.80 -12.61
C PHE A 38 42.61 25.57 -11.56
N THR A 39 42.68 26.90 -11.57
CA THR A 39 41.87 27.73 -10.65
C THR A 39 40.81 28.57 -11.37
N GLY A 40 40.77 28.50 -12.70
CA GLY A 40 39.74 29.11 -13.53
C GLY A 40 38.98 28.07 -14.35
N ALA A 41 37.85 28.48 -14.95
CA ALA A 41 37.00 27.59 -15.72
C ALA A 41 37.70 27.03 -16.97
N LEU A 42 37.38 25.79 -17.33
CA LEU A 42 37.80 25.13 -18.55
C LEU A 42 36.76 25.35 -19.64
N LEU A 43 37.18 25.91 -20.77
CA LEU A 43 36.38 26.05 -21.99
C LEU A 43 36.94 25.07 -23.02
N ILE A 44 36.20 24.00 -23.29
CA ILE A 44 36.69 22.87 -24.07
C ILE A 44 35.90 22.77 -25.36
N THR A 45 36.59 22.60 -26.48
CA THR A 45 35.97 22.29 -27.77
C THR A 45 36.78 21.20 -28.44
N THR A 46 36.17 20.04 -28.59
CA THR A 46 36.70 18.97 -29.46
C THR A 46 35.85 18.87 -30.73
N ASN A 47 36.40 18.29 -31.79
CA ASN A 47 35.74 18.24 -33.09
C ASN A 47 35.90 16.85 -33.69
N ASP A 48 34.78 16.22 -34.03
CA ASP A 48 34.72 14.97 -34.77
C ASP A 48 33.76 15.14 -35.96
N ASN A 49 34.25 15.74 -37.03
CA ASN A 49 33.42 16.31 -38.11
C ASN A 49 33.14 15.36 -39.28
N THR A 50 32.86 14.09 -39.03
CA THR A 50 32.48 13.16 -40.10
C THR A 50 31.23 12.37 -39.73
N ASP A 51 30.10 13.06 -39.90
CA ASP A 51 28.76 12.48 -40.02
C ASP A 51 28.28 11.76 -38.75
N GLY A 52 27.48 12.45 -37.93
CA GLY A 52 26.87 11.90 -36.69
C GLY A 52 25.92 10.70 -36.90
N SER A 53 26.01 10.03 -38.05
CA SER A 53 25.36 8.78 -38.41
C SER A 53 26.21 7.53 -38.13
N ASP A 54 27.53 7.65 -37.94
CA ASP A 54 28.39 6.48 -37.65
C ASP A 54 28.37 6.06 -36.17
N GLY A 55 27.97 6.97 -35.27
CA GLY A 55 27.88 6.73 -33.84
C GLY A 55 29.24 6.55 -33.14
N LEU A 56 30.34 6.91 -33.81
CA LEU A 56 31.68 6.89 -33.24
C LEU A 56 32.00 8.31 -32.76
N TYR A 57 32.26 8.42 -31.46
CA TYR A 57 32.55 9.68 -30.78
C TYR A 57 33.99 9.59 -30.27
N GLU A 58 34.99 9.79 -31.14
CA GLU A 58 36.39 9.49 -30.84
C GLU A 58 37.16 10.67 -30.20
N ALA A 59 36.57 11.87 -30.20
CA ALA A 59 37.21 13.10 -29.72
C ALA A 59 37.09 13.30 -28.19
N ASP A 60 37.59 12.32 -27.45
CA ASP A 60 37.53 12.21 -25.98
C ASP A 60 38.33 13.28 -25.24
N VAL A 61 37.87 13.59 -24.02
CA VAL A 61 38.50 14.52 -23.09
C VAL A 61 38.68 13.85 -21.73
N THR A 62 39.92 13.81 -21.25
CA THR A 62 40.27 13.38 -19.88
C THR A 62 41.03 14.50 -19.18
N ILE A 63 40.53 14.94 -18.03
CA ILE A 63 41.16 16.01 -17.24
C ILE A 63 41.15 15.64 -15.76
N ASP A 64 42.32 15.71 -15.13
CA ASP A 64 42.45 15.73 -13.68
C ASP A 64 42.75 17.18 -13.23
N GLY A 65 41.95 17.70 -12.31
CA GLY A 65 42.06 19.05 -11.75
C GLY A 65 43.04 19.19 -10.59
N GLY A 66 43.52 18.07 -10.05
CA GLY A 66 44.29 17.97 -8.82
C GLY A 66 43.52 18.37 -7.57
N GLU A 67 44.25 18.77 -6.52
CA GLU A 67 43.69 18.91 -5.16
C GLU A 67 43.50 20.37 -4.70
N ILE A 68 43.90 21.36 -5.50
CA ILE A 68 44.04 22.75 -5.03
C ILE A 68 42.73 23.55 -5.09
N ALA A 69 41.91 23.32 -6.11
CA ALA A 69 40.67 24.04 -6.35
C ALA A 69 39.66 23.15 -7.07
N ALA A 70 38.41 23.62 -7.12
CA ALA A 70 37.37 22.98 -7.91
C ALA A 70 37.77 22.86 -9.38
N LEU A 71 37.46 21.73 -10.00
CA LEU A 71 37.52 21.56 -11.44
C LEU A 71 36.23 22.12 -12.04
N VAL A 72 36.30 23.35 -12.55
CA VAL A 72 35.12 24.06 -13.08
C VAL A 72 35.05 23.94 -14.60
N ILE A 73 33.96 23.38 -15.12
CA ILE A 73 33.70 23.33 -16.56
C ILE A 73 32.82 24.51 -16.96
N GLY A 74 33.35 25.37 -17.83
CA GLY A 74 32.58 26.44 -18.47
C GLY A 74 31.95 25.98 -19.79
N THR A 75 31.45 26.92 -20.58
CA THR A 75 30.82 26.61 -21.88
C THR A 75 31.73 25.77 -22.76
N SER A 76 31.31 24.54 -23.04
CA SER A 76 32.13 23.52 -23.69
C SER A 76 31.31 22.62 -24.62
N THR A 77 31.96 22.12 -25.66
CA THR A 77 31.40 21.15 -26.61
C THR A 77 32.41 20.02 -26.79
N ILE A 78 32.05 18.84 -26.33
CA ILE A 78 32.86 17.64 -26.40
C ILE A 78 32.15 16.67 -27.34
N ASP A 79 32.81 16.32 -28.42
CA ASP A 79 32.28 15.38 -29.40
C ASP A 79 32.47 13.92 -28.97
N GLY A 80 33.44 13.62 -28.10
CA GLY A 80 33.68 12.31 -27.46
C GLY A 80 33.09 12.14 -26.06
N ASP A 81 33.70 11.27 -25.28
CA ASP A 81 33.51 11.15 -23.83
C ASP A 81 34.17 12.31 -23.07
N LEU A 82 33.61 12.67 -21.91
CA LEU A 82 34.20 13.62 -20.96
C LEU A 82 34.48 12.90 -19.63
N THR A 83 35.76 12.70 -19.31
CA THR A 83 36.24 12.14 -18.05
C THR A 83 36.91 13.21 -17.19
N LEU A 84 36.36 13.44 -16.00
CA LEU A 84 36.76 14.46 -15.05
C LEU A 84 37.15 13.83 -13.72
N LYS A 85 38.28 14.29 -13.16
CA LYS A 85 38.75 13.87 -11.85
C LYS A 85 39.23 15.05 -11.01
N ASN A 86 38.91 15.08 -9.71
CA ASN A 86 39.35 16.16 -8.82
C ASN A 86 39.48 15.68 -7.37
N GLY A 87 40.55 16.10 -6.69
CA GLY A 87 40.81 15.75 -5.30
C GLY A 87 40.55 16.89 -4.30
N ASN A 88 39.95 18.00 -4.73
CA ASN A 88 39.59 19.12 -3.86
C ASN A 88 38.20 18.92 -3.24
N VAL A 89 37.97 19.49 -2.05
CA VAL A 89 36.65 19.46 -1.36
C VAL A 89 35.54 20.14 -2.17
N SER A 90 35.87 21.19 -2.95
CA SER A 90 34.91 21.83 -3.86
C SER A 90 34.67 21.01 -5.13
N GLY A 91 35.47 19.96 -5.34
CA GLY A 91 35.25 18.89 -6.30
C GLY A 91 35.09 19.33 -7.75
N ILE A 92 34.07 18.81 -8.44
CA ILE A 92 33.83 19.03 -9.86
C ILE A 92 32.54 19.83 -10.00
N THR A 93 32.60 21.00 -10.64
CA THR A 93 31.41 21.84 -10.86
C THR A 93 31.28 22.31 -12.31
N ASP A 94 30.08 22.75 -12.71
CA ASP A 94 29.91 23.59 -13.89
C ASP A 94 29.86 25.09 -13.50
N ALA A 95 30.19 25.96 -14.46
CA ALA A 95 30.13 27.39 -14.22
C ALA A 95 28.71 27.92 -14.44
N VAL A 96 28.28 28.85 -13.59
CA VAL A 96 26.97 29.50 -13.74
C VAL A 96 26.81 30.13 -15.13
N GLY A 97 25.73 29.79 -15.82
CA GLY A 97 25.36 30.19 -17.17
C GLY A 97 26.07 29.44 -18.29
N ALA A 98 26.91 28.44 -17.97
CA ALA A 98 27.60 27.63 -18.96
C ALA A 98 26.63 26.69 -19.69
N THR A 99 27.01 26.28 -20.90
CA THR A 99 26.37 25.16 -21.60
C THR A 99 27.44 24.14 -21.89
N VAL A 100 27.26 22.93 -21.37
CA VAL A 100 28.22 21.83 -21.51
C VAL A 100 27.54 20.76 -22.33
N THR A 101 28.00 20.57 -23.56
CA THR A 101 27.50 19.52 -24.46
C THR A 101 28.52 18.40 -24.54
N VAL A 102 28.09 17.16 -24.32
CA VAL A 102 28.91 15.95 -24.44
C VAL A 102 28.13 14.97 -25.31
N LYS A 103 28.66 14.59 -26.47
CA LYS A 103 27.99 13.61 -27.34
C LYS A 103 28.19 12.16 -26.86
N GLY A 104 29.34 11.86 -26.25
CA GLY A 104 29.61 10.59 -25.57
C GLY A 104 29.15 10.55 -24.11
N ASP A 105 29.82 9.73 -23.31
CA ASP A 105 29.58 9.55 -21.88
C ASP A 105 30.23 10.66 -21.04
N LEU A 106 29.62 10.98 -19.90
CA LEU A 106 30.17 11.86 -18.88
C LEU A 106 30.56 11.05 -17.63
N LYS A 107 31.84 11.09 -17.27
CA LYS A 107 32.41 10.36 -16.12
C LYS A 107 33.04 11.37 -15.18
N ALA A 108 32.46 11.57 -14.00
CA ALA A 108 32.99 12.47 -12.96
C ALA A 108 33.38 11.67 -11.72
N THR A 109 34.58 11.92 -11.20
CA THR A 109 35.08 11.24 -10.00
C THR A 109 35.80 12.21 -9.08
N THR A 110 35.36 12.30 -7.81
CA THR A 110 36.20 12.87 -6.75
C THR A 110 36.96 11.77 -6.05
N ASP A 111 38.24 12.00 -5.75
CA ASP A 111 39.15 10.96 -5.25
C ASP A 111 39.83 11.29 -3.92
N ASN A 112 39.47 12.42 -3.31
CA ASN A 112 39.96 12.83 -2.01
C ASN A 112 39.02 13.87 -1.38
N ASN A 113 39.19 14.11 -0.08
CA ASN A 113 38.60 15.22 0.68
C ASN A 113 37.06 15.31 0.63
N SER A 114 36.36 14.19 0.36
CA SER A 114 34.90 14.20 0.24
C SER A 114 34.38 15.26 -0.74
N GLY A 115 35.08 15.43 -1.87
CA GLY A 115 34.73 16.42 -2.88
C GLY A 115 33.34 16.19 -3.47
N VAL A 116 32.61 17.28 -3.70
CA VAL A 116 31.28 17.26 -4.33
C VAL A 116 31.35 17.10 -5.85
N ILE A 117 30.33 16.53 -6.45
CA ILE A 117 30.06 16.65 -7.90
C ILE A 117 28.80 17.49 -8.04
N ASN A 118 28.91 18.70 -8.58
CA ASN A 118 27.76 19.57 -8.82
C ASN A 118 27.70 20.00 -10.29
N LEU A 119 26.92 19.27 -11.08
CA LEU A 119 26.73 19.50 -12.52
C LEU A 119 25.27 19.85 -12.82
N GLY A 120 24.73 20.75 -12.01
CA GLY A 120 23.29 21.05 -11.96
C GLY A 120 22.94 22.52 -11.84
N ASP A 121 23.91 23.44 -11.82
CA ASP A 121 23.67 24.83 -11.40
C ASP A 121 22.74 25.61 -12.34
N ASP A 122 22.50 25.16 -13.59
CA ASP A 122 21.67 25.90 -14.55
C ASP A 122 20.81 25.06 -15.53
N ASN A 123 20.67 23.75 -15.36
CA ASN A 123 19.93 22.87 -16.28
C ASN A 123 20.41 22.94 -17.74
N ARG A 124 21.70 23.19 -17.95
CA ARG A 124 22.31 23.43 -19.28
C ARG A 124 23.38 22.41 -19.65
N LEU A 125 23.46 21.32 -18.89
CA LEU A 125 24.20 20.14 -19.27
C LEU A 125 23.40 19.38 -20.34
N ALA A 126 24.07 18.96 -21.40
CA ALA A 126 23.49 18.23 -22.52
C ALA A 126 24.40 17.05 -22.89
N VAL A 127 24.23 15.95 -22.17
CA VAL A 127 24.93 14.69 -22.45
C VAL A 127 24.01 13.77 -23.23
N SER A 128 24.50 13.21 -24.34
CA SER A 128 23.75 12.24 -25.15
C SER A 128 24.08 10.79 -24.77
N GLY A 129 25.27 10.54 -24.23
CA GLY A 129 25.65 9.25 -23.65
C GLY A 129 25.21 9.07 -22.21
N LYS A 130 25.97 8.26 -21.48
CA LYS A 130 25.67 7.83 -20.10
C LYS A 130 26.47 8.60 -19.06
N PHE A 131 26.10 8.39 -17.80
CA PHE A 131 26.68 9.07 -16.65
C PHE A 131 27.37 8.08 -15.72
N GLN A 132 28.57 8.43 -15.27
CA GLN A 132 29.24 7.83 -14.12
C GLN A 132 29.54 8.93 -13.12
N LEU A 133 28.98 8.83 -11.91
CA LEU A 133 29.27 9.74 -10.81
C LEU A 133 29.82 8.93 -9.64
N ILE A 134 31.03 9.27 -9.20
CA ILE A 134 31.70 8.60 -8.07
C ILE A 134 32.25 9.68 -7.14
N THR A 135 31.80 9.72 -5.90
CA THR A 135 32.36 10.64 -4.90
C THR A 135 33.31 9.92 -3.96
N ASP A 136 34.33 10.62 -3.48
CA ASP A 136 35.11 10.21 -2.31
C ASP A 136 34.33 10.48 -1.01
N GLY A 137 34.61 9.69 0.03
CA GLY A 137 34.11 9.91 1.38
C GLY A 137 32.61 10.19 1.42
N THR A 138 32.21 11.32 2.02
CA THR A 138 30.80 11.74 2.16
C THR A 138 30.40 12.82 1.14
N GLY A 139 31.03 12.85 -0.04
CA GLY A 139 30.75 13.87 -1.05
C GLY A 139 29.35 13.71 -1.66
N ASP A 140 28.67 14.84 -1.88
CA ASP A 140 27.37 14.87 -2.56
C ASP A 140 27.53 14.84 -4.07
N ALA A 141 26.50 14.37 -4.79
CA ALA A 141 26.43 14.41 -6.24
C ALA A 141 25.10 14.96 -6.74
N THR A 142 25.15 16.04 -7.53
CA THR A 142 24.01 16.64 -8.22
C THR A 142 24.26 16.67 -9.72
N VAL A 143 23.29 16.25 -10.51
CA VAL A 143 23.30 16.35 -11.98
C VAL A 143 21.95 16.79 -12.51
N VAL A 144 21.95 17.76 -13.43
CA VAL A 144 20.74 18.15 -14.17
C VAL A 144 20.99 18.14 -15.67
N ASN A 145 20.48 17.12 -16.36
CA ASN A 145 20.66 16.96 -17.79
C ASN A 145 19.44 17.42 -18.59
N SER A 146 19.69 18.03 -19.74
CA SER A 146 18.64 18.53 -20.65
C SER A 146 17.83 17.41 -21.32
N THR A 147 18.40 16.21 -21.40
CA THR A 147 17.80 14.97 -21.89
C THR A 147 17.75 13.93 -20.76
N GLY A 148 17.41 12.67 -21.10
CA GLY A 148 17.34 11.58 -20.13
C GLY A 148 18.67 11.34 -19.41
N LEU A 149 18.60 10.63 -18.30
CA LEU A 149 19.77 10.19 -17.56
C LEU A 149 19.84 8.67 -17.65
N ASN A 150 20.92 8.13 -18.21
CA ASN A 150 21.25 6.72 -18.10
C ASN A 150 22.59 6.58 -17.36
N PHE A 151 22.58 5.93 -16.20
CA PHE A 151 23.75 5.79 -15.37
C PHE A 151 24.48 4.48 -15.63
N ILE A 152 25.76 4.56 -15.98
CA ILE A 152 26.70 3.44 -15.89
C ILE A 152 26.83 3.04 -14.42
N THR A 153 27.05 4.01 -13.54
CA THR A 153 27.14 3.81 -12.09
C THR A 153 26.89 5.14 -11.36
N ALA A 154 26.30 5.05 -10.18
CA ALA A 154 26.26 6.15 -9.21
C ALA A 154 26.75 5.58 -7.87
N LYS A 155 27.91 6.06 -7.42
CA LYS A 155 28.47 5.74 -6.11
C LYS A 155 28.69 7.04 -5.35
N VAL A 156 27.81 7.35 -4.40
CA VAL A 156 27.74 8.66 -3.76
C VAL A 156 27.69 8.46 -2.25
N GLY A 157 28.68 8.97 -1.54
CA GLY A 157 28.74 8.84 -0.08
C GLY A 157 27.96 9.91 0.69
N GLY A 158 27.47 10.93 -0.01
CA GLY A 158 26.55 11.94 0.49
C GLY A 158 25.17 11.86 -0.21
N ASP A 159 24.49 12.99 -0.30
CA ASP A 159 23.20 13.11 -0.97
C ASP A 159 23.37 13.04 -2.50
N PHE A 160 22.43 12.37 -3.16
CA PHE A 160 22.37 12.20 -4.61
C PHE A 160 21.11 12.84 -5.19
N SER A 161 21.29 13.77 -6.12
CA SER A 161 20.21 14.45 -6.84
C SER A 161 20.40 14.32 -8.36
N ALA A 162 19.42 13.74 -9.02
CA ALA A 162 19.44 13.51 -10.46
C ALA A 162 18.15 14.02 -11.11
N THR A 163 18.28 15.06 -11.94
CA THR A 163 17.14 15.63 -12.68
C THR A 163 17.34 15.48 -14.18
N ALA A 164 16.40 14.82 -14.86
CA ALA A 164 16.27 14.87 -16.31
C ALA A 164 15.19 15.93 -16.64
N THR A 165 15.56 17.02 -17.30
CA THR A 165 14.55 18.03 -17.68
C THR A 165 13.64 17.55 -18.80
N ASN A 166 14.06 16.52 -19.54
CA ASN A 166 13.27 15.83 -20.54
C ASN A 166 13.75 14.38 -20.65
N GLY A 167 12.87 13.38 -20.64
CA GLY A 167 13.26 11.98 -20.78
C GLY A 167 13.35 11.20 -19.46
N ALA A 168 13.55 9.89 -19.64
CA ALA A 168 13.59 8.91 -18.57
C ALA A 168 14.89 8.96 -17.74
N ILE A 169 14.82 8.41 -16.54
CA ILE A 169 15.99 8.14 -15.69
C ILE A 169 16.14 6.61 -15.58
N THR A 170 17.29 6.09 -15.96
CA THR A 170 17.57 4.64 -16.02
C THR A 170 18.96 4.32 -15.51
N GLN A 171 19.22 3.04 -15.24
CA GLN A 171 20.53 2.58 -14.76
C GLN A 171 20.96 1.25 -15.39
N ASP A 172 22.27 1.13 -15.61
CA ASP A 172 22.93 -0.09 -16.08
C ASP A 172 23.49 -0.93 -14.92
N ALA A 173 24.20 -0.29 -13.98
CA ALA A 173 24.68 -0.92 -12.75
C ALA A 173 23.81 -0.51 -11.54
N ALA A 174 24.04 -1.19 -10.42
CA ALA A 174 23.43 -0.83 -9.15
C ALA A 174 23.97 0.51 -8.64
N PHE A 175 23.11 1.27 -7.97
CA PHE A 175 23.50 2.47 -7.23
C PHE A 175 24.00 2.10 -5.84
N ASP A 176 24.91 2.91 -5.31
CA ASP A 176 25.49 2.80 -3.97
C ASP A 176 25.48 4.20 -3.36
N ILE A 177 24.41 4.54 -2.63
CA ILE A 177 24.12 5.90 -2.14
C ILE A 177 23.95 5.86 -0.62
N ASP A 178 24.91 6.48 0.08
CA ASP A 178 24.89 6.52 1.55
C ASP A 178 23.89 7.57 2.08
N GLY A 179 23.76 8.69 1.37
CA GLY A 179 22.84 9.77 1.72
C GLY A 179 21.46 9.62 1.08
N THR A 180 20.78 10.75 0.99
CA THR A 180 19.43 10.82 0.45
C THR A 180 19.43 10.79 -1.07
N THR A 181 18.54 10.01 -1.68
CA THR A 181 18.37 9.93 -3.13
C THR A 181 17.15 10.74 -3.58
N ASN A 182 17.33 11.66 -4.53
CA ASN A 182 16.26 12.41 -5.17
C ASN A 182 16.34 12.29 -6.70
N VAL A 183 15.35 11.66 -7.32
CA VAL A 183 15.29 11.45 -8.77
C VAL A 183 14.08 12.10 -9.41
N TYR A 184 14.28 12.96 -10.41
CA TYR A 184 13.22 13.76 -11.00
C TYR A 184 13.25 13.77 -12.53
N SER A 185 12.20 13.23 -13.16
CA SER A 185 11.91 13.44 -14.59
C SER A 185 10.87 14.55 -14.74
N ALA A 186 11.28 15.72 -15.24
CA ALA A 186 10.40 16.89 -15.35
C ALA A 186 9.29 16.77 -16.40
N THR A 187 9.41 15.78 -17.28
CA THR A 187 8.42 15.45 -18.33
C THR A 187 7.56 14.24 -17.96
N GLU A 188 7.69 13.78 -16.71
CA GLU A 188 7.02 12.60 -16.18
C GLU A 188 7.30 11.37 -17.05
N ASP A 189 8.52 11.25 -17.57
CA ASP A 189 8.97 9.99 -18.15
C ASP A 189 9.35 9.00 -17.05
N ASN A 190 9.60 7.75 -17.43
CA ASN A 190 9.78 6.67 -16.47
C ASN A 190 11.09 6.81 -15.68
N ILE A 191 11.06 6.38 -14.43
CA ILE A 191 12.23 6.23 -13.56
C ILE A 191 12.42 4.74 -13.29
N ILE A 192 13.50 4.16 -13.81
CA ILE A 192 13.75 2.71 -13.78
C ILE A 192 15.07 2.45 -13.08
N LEU A 193 15.00 2.30 -11.75
CA LEU A 193 16.11 1.94 -10.86
C LEU A 193 15.98 0.47 -10.44
N SER A 194 15.97 -0.42 -11.42
CA SER A 194 15.48 -1.80 -11.27
C SER A 194 16.51 -2.84 -10.83
N LYS A 195 17.76 -2.44 -10.54
CA LYS A 195 18.83 -3.39 -10.21
C LYS A 195 18.70 -3.80 -8.74
N ALA A 196 18.60 -5.10 -8.50
CA ALA A 196 18.42 -5.65 -7.15
C ALA A 196 19.58 -5.38 -6.19
N GLY A 197 20.75 -4.98 -6.72
CA GLY A 197 21.93 -4.65 -5.93
C GLY A 197 22.01 -3.18 -5.51
N ASN A 198 21.02 -2.34 -5.85
CA ASN A 198 20.96 -0.97 -5.36
C ASN A 198 21.09 -0.95 -3.84
N ASP A 199 21.81 0.03 -3.32
CA ASP A 199 21.96 0.29 -1.90
C ASP A 199 21.62 1.75 -1.62
N PHE A 200 20.37 2.00 -1.21
CA PHE A 200 19.91 3.29 -0.74
C PHE A 200 19.90 3.28 0.79
N SER A 201 20.95 3.83 1.41
CA SER A 201 21.04 3.89 2.87
C SER A 201 20.19 5.03 3.47
N GLY A 202 20.01 6.11 2.72
CA GLY A 202 19.12 7.22 3.07
C GLY A 202 17.73 7.11 2.45
N ALA A 203 16.92 8.16 2.65
CA ALA A 203 15.58 8.22 2.07
C ALA A 203 15.63 8.26 0.53
N VAL A 204 14.54 7.81 -0.12
CA VAL A 204 14.40 7.82 -1.58
C VAL A 204 13.18 8.65 -1.97
N TRP A 205 13.40 9.70 -2.75
CA TRP A 205 12.35 10.52 -3.34
C TRP A 205 12.36 10.42 -4.85
N PHE A 206 11.17 10.39 -5.43
CA PHE A 206 11.03 10.35 -6.88
C PHE A 206 9.88 11.20 -7.37
N ARG A 207 10.03 11.76 -8.57
CA ARG A 207 8.95 12.38 -9.34
C ARG A 207 9.08 11.99 -10.80
N GLY A 208 8.17 11.18 -11.30
CA GLY A 208 8.21 10.69 -12.68
C GLY A 208 6.87 10.14 -13.15
N GLY A 209 6.90 9.52 -14.34
CA GLY A 209 5.76 8.78 -14.91
C GLY A 209 5.57 7.44 -14.22
N GLY A 210 5.94 6.35 -14.89
CA GLY A 210 6.03 5.04 -14.25
C GLY A 210 7.35 4.91 -13.48
N VAL A 211 7.28 4.37 -12.27
CA VAL A 211 8.45 4.28 -11.38
C VAL A 211 8.69 2.84 -10.96
N PHE A 212 9.91 2.35 -11.16
CA PHE A 212 10.34 1.03 -10.70
C PHE A 212 11.65 1.15 -9.92
N ILE A 213 11.60 0.87 -8.62
CA ILE A 213 12.77 0.94 -7.72
C ILE A 213 12.97 -0.42 -7.06
N LYS A 214 14.21 -0.88 -7.06
CA LYS A 214 14.64 -1.98 -6.18
C LYS A 214 15.70 -1.51 -5.21
N ASP A 215 15.78 -2.17 -4.06
CA ASP A 215 16.85 -2.00 -3.10
C ASP A 215 17.23 -3.34 -2.45
N LYS A 216 18.51 -3.48 -2.08
CA LYS A 216 19.04 -4.69 -1.44
C LYS A 216 18.80 -4.74 0.08
N ASN A 217 18.33 -3.65 0.67
CA ASN A 217 18.05 -3.45 2.09
C ASN A 217 16.58 -2.98 2.28
N ASN A 218 16.37 -1.92 3.07
CA ASN A 218 15.08 -1.28 3.28
C ASN A 218 14.88 -0.16 2.25
N ILE A 219 13.64 0.18 1.93
CA ILE A 219 13.33 1.45 1.26
C ILE A 219 12.52 2.32 2.22
N ASP A 220 13.04 3.50 2.52
CA ASP A 220 12.32 4.57 3.21
C ASP A 220 12.05 5.72 2.23
N PHE A 221 10.79 6.10 2.04
CA PHE A 221 10.42 7.23 1.18
C PHE A 221 10.56 8.60 1.87
N GLY A 222 11.02 8.65 3.12
CA GLY A 222 11.35 9.89 3.84
C GLY A 222 10.16 10.85 3.96
N THR A 223 10.41 12.14 4.23
CA THR A 223 9.35 13.11 4.58
C THR A 223 8.81 13.93 3.39
N SER A 224 9.49 13.90 2.24
CA SER A 224 9.04 14.60 1.04
C SER A 224 8.03 13.76 0.26
N ASN A 225 7.19 14.42 -0.53
CA ASN A 225 6.23 13.72 -1.38
C ASN A 225 6.91 13.15 -2.64
N SER A 226 6.61 11.89 -2.93
CA SER A 226 6.99 11.21 -4.17
C SER A 226 5.77 11.04 -5.09
N THR A 227 5.99 11.11 -6.40
CA THR A 227 4.89 11.06 -7.40
C THR A 227 5.20 10.11 -8.55
N ALA A 228 4.24 9.26 -8.88
CA ALA A 228 4.23 8.43 -10.09
C ALA A 228 2.90 8.62 -10.83
N THR A 229 2.95 9.10 -12.07
CA THR A 229 1.76 9.60 -12.79
C THR A 229 1.40 8.82 -14.05
N LYS A 230 2.22 7.86 -14.48
CA LYS A 230 1.99 7.07 -15.71
C LYS A 230 2.22 5.59 -15.45
N ILE A 231 1.73 4.75 -16.36
CA ILE A 231 1.89 3.29 -16.29
C ILE A 231 3.15 2.87 -17.07
N TYR A 232 3.99 2.06 -16.44
CA TYR A 232 5.09 1.33 -17.05
C TYR A 232 4.98 -0.15 -16.67
N ASP A 233 4.92 -1.02 -17.68
CA ASP A 233 4.84 -2.48 -17.50
C ASP A 233 3.67 -2.94 -16.60
N GLY A 234 2.52 -2.26 -16.70
CA GLY A 234 1.33 -2.53 -15.88
C GLY A 234 1.32 -1.85 -14.51
N TYR A 235 2.44 -1.27 -14.07
CA TYR A 235 2.58 -0.61 -12.78
C TYR A 235 2.66 0.91 -12.95
N THR A 236 2.01 1.66 -12.07
CA THR A 236 2.35 3.08 -11.90
C THR A 236 3.55 3.22 -10.98
N LEU A 237 3.58 2.46 -9.89
CA LEU A 237 4.71 2.39 -8.97
C LEU A 237 5.00 0.92 -8.65
N LYS A 238 6.24 0.48 -8.82
CA LYS A 238 6.72 -0.83 -8.41
C LYS A 238 7.94 -0.67 -7.52
N VAL A 239 7.85 -1.19 -6.30
CA VAL A 239 8.89 -1.10 -5.28
C VAL A 239 9.21 -2.49 -4.79
N ILE A 240 10.49 -2.86 -4.84
CA ILE A 240 10.98 -4.12 -4.28
C ILE A 240 12.14 -3.83 -3.34
N ALA A 241 11.92 -3.97 -2.04
CA ALA A 241 12.99 -3.98 -1.05
C ALA A 241 13.36 -5.42 -0.69
N LYS A 242 14.54 -5.63 -0.11
CA LYS A 242 14.83 -6.92 0.53
C LYS A 242 14.12 -7.06 1.86
N ASN A 243 14.14 -6.00 2.64
CA ASN A 243 13.62 -5.95 4.00
C ASN A 243 12.38 -5.04 4.01
N ASN A 244 12.36 -3.99 4.84
CA ASN A 244 11.17 -3.17 5.04
C ASN A 244 10.94 -2.14 3.93
N ILE A 245 9.67 -1.77 3.72
CA ILE A 245 9.26 -0.60 2.95
C ILE A 245 8.50 0.34 3.88
N THR A 246 8.97 1.57 4.03
CA THR A 246 8.35 2.57 4.91
C THR A 246 8.17 3.90 4.21
N ASP A 247 7.23 4.70 4.71
CA ASP A 247 7.07 6.10 4.33
C ASP A 247 7.01 7.02 5.56
N SER A 248 7.36 8.29 5.36
CA SER A 248 7.08 9.39 6.30
C SER A 248 6.50 10.62 5.60
N GLY A 249 6.30 10.49 4.30
CA GLY A 249 5.94 11.52 3.34
C GLY A 249 5.11 10.85 2.26
N ASN A 250 4.28 11.62 1.58
CA ASN A 250 3.20 11.00 0.83
C ASN A 250 3.68 10.39 -0.49
N LEU A 251 3.26 9.17 -0.76
CA LEU A 251 3.30 8.53 -2.06
C LEU A 251 2.04 8.88 -2.84
N LYS A 252 2.20 9.57 -3.97
CA LYS A 252 1.09 9.90 -4.88
C LYS A 252 1.21 9.10 -6.16
N VAL A 253 0.49 8.00 -6.21
CA VAL A 253 0.40 7.10 -7.35
C VAL A 253 -0.91 7.38 -8.07
N THR A 254 -0.86 8.13 -9.17
CA THR A 254 -2.05 8.70 -9.85
C THR A 254 -2.15 8.31 -11.32
N GLY A 255 -1.43 7.27 -11.74
CA GLY A 255 -1.40 6.80 -13.13
C GLY A 255 -2.48 5.77 -13.46
N GLY A 256 -3.24 5.31 -12.46
CA GLY A 256 -4.31 4.31 -12.60
C GLY A 256 -3.85 2.87 -12.87
N GLY A 257 -2.54 2.61 -12.89
CA GLY A 257 -1.98 1.26 -12.94
C GLY A 257 -1.81 0.66 -11.54
N ASN A 258 -1.16 -0.49 -11.46
CA ASN A 258 -0.92 -1.14 -10.18
C ASN A 258 0.17 -0.41 -9.37
N ALA A 259 -0.08 -0.20 -8.08
CA ALA A 259 0.90 0.16 -7.06
C ALA A 259 1.38 -1.12 -6.37
N TYR A 260 2.58 -1.58 -6.70
CA TYR A 260 3.16 -2.82 -6.18
C TYR A 260 4.23 -2.49 -5.13
N PHE A 261 4.12 -3.13 -3.97
CA PHE A 261 5.13 -3.10 -2.92
C PHE A 261 5.45 -4.53 -2.48
N GLY A 262 6.72 -4.93 -2.65
CA GLY A 262 7.16 -6.28 -2.33
C GLY A 262 8.42 -6.29 -1.47
N THR A 263 8.45 -7.16 -0.47
CA THR A 263 9.67 -7.51 0.27
C THR A 263 10.15 -8.88 -0.22
N ASN A 264 11.41 -8.98 -0.63
CA ASN A 264 11.94 -10.17 -1.34
C ASN A 264 12.62 -11.20 -0.42
N ASN A 265 12.35 -11.15 0.88
CA ASN A 265 13.00 -11.98 1.87
C ASN A 265 11.95 -12.69 2.75
N GLU A 266 12.09 -14.01 2.83
CA GLU A 266 11.28 -14.94 3.63
C GLU A 266 11.50 -14.79 5.15
N GLU A 267 12.26 -13.77 5.58
CA GLU A 267 12.44 -13.47 6.99
C GLU A 267 11.12 -12.95 7.57
N THR A 268 10.75 -13.49 8.72
CA THR A 268 9.40 -13.37 9.29
C THR A 268 9.07 -12.01 9.86
N ASP A 269 9.96 -11.02 9.80
CA ASP A 269 9.81 -9.76 10.54
C ASP A 269 9.73 -8.54 9.62
N ASN A 270 9.75 -8.75 8.30
CA ASN A 270 9.67 -7.65 7.34
C ASN A 270 8.26 -7.05 7.31
N VAL A 271 8.20 -5.73 7.14
CA VAL A 271 6.94 -4.97 7.10
C VAL A 271 6.89 -4.02 5.90
N ILE A 272 5.67 -3.80 5.43
CA ILE A 272 5.30 -2.74 4.50
C ILE A 272 4.40 -1.77 5.27
N VAL A 273 4.93 -0.58 5.55
CA VAL A 273 4.25 0.46 6.33
C VAL A 273 4.15 1.73 5.49
N LEU A 274 2.99 1.95 4.89
CA LEU A 274 2.64 3.07 4.03
C LEU A 274 1.57 3.93 4.72
N ASN A 275 1.92 4.48 5.88
CA ASN A 275 0.98 5.04 6.84
C ASN A 275 0.81 6.57 6.76
N SER A 276 1.44 7.24 5.80
CA SER A 276 1.19 8.68 5.60
C SER A 276 -0.25 8.93 5.17
N SER A 277 -0.96 9.81 5.88
CA SER A 277 -2.39 10.06 5.66
C SER A 277 -2.72 10.70 4.31
N GLY A 278 -1.73 11.31 3.64
CA GLY A 278 -1.89 11.92 2.32
C GLY A 278 -1.41 11.03 1.17
N ASN A 279 -1.13 9.75 1.42
CA ASN A 279 -0.90 8.75 0.38
C ASN A 279 -2.10 8.67 -0.56
N VAL A 280 -1.84 8.38 -1.84
CA VAL A 280 -2.85 8.20 -2.88
C VAL A 280 -2.43 7.01 -3.72
N PHE A 281 -3.29 5.99 -3.81
CA PHE A 281 -3.10 4.82 -4.66
C PHE A 281 -4.25 4.69 -5.66
N GLU A 282 -4.21 5.46 -6.74
CA GLU A 282 -5.17 5.29 -7.84
C GLU A 282 -4.81 4.05 -8.66
N GLY A 283 -5.83 3.28 -9.04
CA GLY A 283 -5.65 1.99 -9.70
C GLY A 283 -5.78 0.85 -8.70
N THR A 284 -4.93 -0.16 -8.85
CA THR A 284 -4.90 -1.33 -7.98
C THR A 284 -3.69 -1.30 -7.06
N LEU A 285 -3.76 -2.03 -5.95
CA LEU A 285 -2.72 -2.16 -4.94
C LEU A 285 -2.34 -3.64 -4.81
N THR A 286 -1.04 -3.93 -4.76
CA THR A 286 -0.49 -5.25 -4.46
C THR A 286 0.59 -5.15 -3.40
N LEU A 287 0.47 -5.99 -2.37
CA LEU A 287 1.43 -6.14 -1.28
C LEU A 287 1.97 -7.59 -1.33
N GLU A 288 3.28 -7.76 -1.16
CA GLU A 288 3.92 -9.08 -1.21
C GLU A 288 5.06 -9.22 -0.19
N GLY A 289 5.13 -10.38 0.46
CA GLY A 289 6.16 -10.74 1.44
C GLY A 289 5.98 -10.03 2.79
N GLY A 290 6.76 -10.44 3.80
CA GLY A 290 6.66 -9.89 5.15
C GLY A 290 5.39 -10.34 5.90
N ILE A 291 5.19 -9.77 7.09
CA ILE A 291 4.12 -10.15 8.03
C ILE A 291 3.22 -9.00 8.46
N GLY A 292 3.56 -7.75 8.12
CA GLY A 292 2.80 -6.58 8.54
C GLY A 292 2.61 -5.64 7.37
N HIS A 293 1.35 -5.38 7.04
CA HIS A 293 0.97 -4.58 5.89
C HIS A 293 0.03 -3.46 6.34
N LEU A 294 0.56 -2.26 6.54
CA LEU A 294 -0.21 -1.08 6.91
C LEU A 294 -0.26 -0.12 5.73
N VAL A 295 -1.46 0.22 5.26
CA VAL A 295 -1.64 1.12 4.12
C VAL A 295 -2.72 2.16 4.42
N ASN A 296 -2.32 3.43 4.36
CA ASN A 296 -3.24 4.56 4.37
C ASN A 296 -3.40 5.10 2.95
N SER A 297 -4.63 5.43 2.55
CA SER A 297 -4.94 6.10 1.29
C SER A 297 -5.95 7.22 1.48
N SER A 298 -5.76 8.32 0.77
CA SER A 298 -6.74 9.40 0.65
C SER A 298 -7.63 9.25 -0.60
N ALA A 299 -7.55 8.10 -1.27
CA ALA A 299 -8.42 7.67 -2.36
C ALA A 299 -9.00 6.28 -2.07
N ALA A 300 -9.90 5.78 -2.93
CA ALA A 300 -10.33 4.38 -2.89
C ALA A 300 -9.13 3.43 -2.99
N VAL A 301 -9.27 2.23 -2.43
CA VAL A 301 -8.26 1.16 -2.51
C VAL A 301 -8.87 -0.05 -3.20
N ILE A 302 -8.19 -0.54 -4.24
CA ILE A 302 -8.58 -1.74 -4.98
C ILE A 302 -7.47 -2.78 -4.81
N LEU A 303 -7.74 -3.84 -4.06
CA LEU A 303 -6.79 -4.91 -3.75
C LEU A 303 -6.79 -5.96 -4.86
N GLU A 304 -5.61 -6.29 -5.39
CA GLU A 304 -5.46 -7.47 -6.24
C GLU A 304 -5.37 -8.75 -5.40
N ALA A 305 -5.29 -9.90 -6.08
CA ALA A 305 -5.02 -11.17 -5.41
C ALA A 305 -3.70 -11.12 -4.63
N MET A 306 -3.73 -11.52 -3.36
CA MET A 306 -2.57 -11.50 -2.46
C MET A 306 -2.54 -12.73 -1.57
N ILE A 307 -1.34 -13.15 -1.19
CA ILE A 307 -1.10 -14.17 -0.17
C ILE A 307 -0.20 -13.53 0.90
N LEU A 308 -0.79 -13.23 2.05
CA LEU A 308 -0.14 -12.53 3.15
C LEU A 308 -0.01 -13.47 4.36
N ALA A 309 1.22 -13.64 4.84
CA ALA A 309 1.51 -14.51 5.98
C ALA A 309 1.16 -13.89 7.34
N GLY A 310 0.91 -12.58 7.39
CA GLY A 310 0.50 -11.87 8.60
C GLY A 310 -0.62 -10.87 8.31
N ASP A 311 -0.58 -9.74 9.01
CA ASP A 311 -1.71 -8.82 9.11
C ASP A 311 -1.87 -7.95 7.86
N LEU A 312 -3.12 -7.58 7.56
CA LEU A 312 -3.50 -6.59 6.55
C LEU A 312 -4.31 -5.48 7.22
N ASP A 313 -3.74 -4.28 7.28
CA ASP A 313 -4.40 -3.06 7.78
C ASP A 313 -4.50 -2.04 6.64
N VAL A 314 -5.73 -1.75 6.21
CA VAL A 314 -6.02 -0.77 5.17
C VAL A 314 -6.95 0.30 5.72
N THR A 315 -6.49 1.55 5.70
CA THR A 315 -7.31 2.72 6.01
C THR A 315 -7.46 3.60 4.78
N THR A 316 -8.70 3.95 4.43
CA THR A 316 -9.00 4.97 3.43
C THR A 316 -9.83 6.12 4.00
N THR A 317 -9.56 7.33 3.51
CA THR A 317 -10.30 8.55 3.85
C THR A 317 -11.04 9.17 2.66
N GLY A 318 -10.97 8.56 1.47
CA GLY A 318 -11.47 9.16 0.23
C GLY A 318 -12.15 8.22 -0.75
N GLY A 319 -12.52 7.00 -0.34
CA GLY A 319 -13.26 6.08 -1.18
C GLY A 319 -13.50 4.72 -0.54
N THR A 320 -14.05 3.80 -1.34
CA THR A 320 -14.33 2.43 -0.92
C THR A 320 -13.05 1.59 -0.82
N VAL A 321 -13.13 0.47 -0.11
CA VAL A 321 -12.15 -0.62 -0.23
C VAL A 321 -12.80 -1.78 -0.94
N THR A 322 -12.19 -2.21 -2.04
CA THR A 322 -12.68 -3.33 -2.84
C THR A 322 -11.55 -4.30 -3.13
N ASP A 323 -11.85 -5.58 -3.31
CA ASP A 323 -10.96 -6.52 -3.96
C ASP A 323 -11.41 -6.87 -5.38
N ILE A 324 -10.47 -7.29 -6.22
CA ILE A 324 -10.73 -7.83 -7.55
C ILE A 324 -10.12 -9.22 -7.75
N GLY A 325 -9.51 -9.75 -6.69
CA GLY A 325 -8.84 -11.04 -6.66
C GLY A 325 -8.91 -11.62 -5.26
N VAL A 326 -8.68 -12.94 -5.14
CA VAL A 326 -8.74 -13.63 -3.85
C VAL A 326 -7.65 -13.13 -2.91
N LEU A 327 -8.06 -12.63 -1.75
CA LEU A 327 -7.21 -12.32 -0.62
C LEU A 327 -7.04 -13.57 0.23
N ASN A 328 -5.80 -13.97 0.49
CA ASN A 328 -5.46 -15.01 1.44
C ASN A 328 -4.58 -14.41 2.54
N VAL A 329 -5.20 -14.02 3.66
CA VAL A 329 -4.54 -13.31 4.76
C VAL A 329 -4.51 -14.25 5.97
N SER A 330 -3.32 -14.60 6.44
CA SER A 330 -3.17 -15.53 7.57
C SER A 330 -3.32 -14.84 8.93
N GLY A 331 -3.03 -13.54 9.01
CA GLY A 331 -3.17 -12.72 10.22
C GLY A 331 -4.46 -11.90 10.27
N LEU A 332 -4.47 -10.90 11.15
CA LEU A 332 -5.59 -9.98 11.36
C LEU A 332 -5.85 -9.17 10.10
N THR A 333 -7.13 -9.06 9.71
CA THR A 333 -7.55 -8.16 8.64
C THR A 333 -8.33 -6.98 9.21
N THR A 334 -7.77 -5.78 9.13
CA THR A 334 -8.41 -4.54 9.58
C THR A 334 -8.64 -3.62 8.38
N ILE A 335 -9.91 -3.25 8.15
CA ILE A 335 -10.30 -2.32 7.08
C ILE A 335 -11.07 -1.13 7.67
N THR A 336 -10.51 0.07 7.53
CA THR A 336 -11.16 1.31 7.96
C THR A 336 -11.48 2.19 6.76
N ALA A 337 -12.76 2.24 6.38
CA ALA A 337 -13.29 3.05 5.29
C ALA A 337 -14.50 3.88 5.79
N THR A 338 -14.33 4.63 6.88
CA THR A 338 -15.46 5.31 7.56
C THR A 338 -16.20 6.25 6.61
N GLY A 339 -17.51 6.02 6.41
CA GLY A 339 -18.35 6.77 5.49
C GLY A 339 -18.29 6.29 4.03
N PHE A 340 -17.62 5.18 3.76
CA PHE A 340 -17.51 4.52 2.47
C PHE A 340 -17.70 3.00 2.61
N ASP A 341 -17.96 2.33 1.50
CA ASP A 341 -18.25 0.90 1.49
C ASP A 341 -16.99 0.04 1.48
N VAL A 342 -17.14 -1.19 1.98
CA VAL A 342 -16.13 -2.26 1.91
C VAL A 342 -16.76 -3.45 1.19
N THR A 343 -16.15 -3.90 0.10
CA THR A 343 -16.52 -5.13 -0.61
C THR A 343 -15.29 -6.02 -0.73
N LEU A 344 -15.23 -7.06 0.08
CA LEU A 344 -14.19 -8.08 0.04
C LEU A 344 -14.84 -9.41 -0.35
N ASP A 345 -15.07 -9.59 -1.65
CA ASP A 345 -15.86 -10.69 -2.20
C ASP A 345 -15.10 -11.61 -3.18
N GLY A 346 -13.81 -11.37 -3.34
CA GLY A 346 -12.85 -12.21 -4.05
C GLY A 346 -12.73 -11.85 -5.54
N ASP A 347 -12.66 -12.87 -6.40
CA ASP A 347 -12.49 -12.68 -7.85
C ASP A 347 -13.81 -12.77 -8.65
N GLY A 348 -14.95 -12.78 -7.95
CA GLY A 348 -16.29 -13.00 -8.50
C GLY A 348 -16.67 -14.49 -8.71
N VAL A 349 -15.74 -15.43 -8.48
CA VAL A 349 -15.97 -16.88 -8.54
C VAL A 349 -15.55 -17.56 -7.23
N ASN A 350 -14.38 -17.20 -6.72
CA ASN A 350 -13.79 -17.71 -5.49
C ASN A 350 -13.79 -16.58 -4.46
N TYR A 351 -14.11 -16.92 -3.22
CA TYR A 351 -14.13 -15.98 -2.10
C TYR A 351 -12.77 -15.93 -1.40
N ASN A 352 -12.60 -14.94 -0.54
CA ASN A 352 -11.38 -14.72 0.23
C ASN A 352 -11.12 -15.82 1.27
N ASN A 353 -9.95 -15.78 1.88
CA ASN A 353 -9.57 -16.63 3.00
C ASN A 353 -8.93 -15.77 4.09
N PHE A 354 -9.58 -15.70 5.25
CA PHE A 354 -9.11 -14.95 6.42
C PHE A 354 -8.75 -15.96 7.52
N GLY A 355 -7.50 -15.94 7.96
CA GLY A 355 -6.94 -16.88 8.93
C GLY A 355 -7.09 -16.47 10.39
N ASP A 356 -7.43 -15.21 10.65
CA ASP A 356 -7.63 -14.62 11.97
C ASP A 356 -8.85 -13.68 11.96
N ASP A 357 -9.03 -12.90 13.03
CA ASP A 357 -10.09 -11.91 13.17
C ASP A 357 -10.16 -10.94 11.97
N VAL A 358 -11.39 -10.54 11.63
CA VAL A 358 -11.70 -9.50 10.65
C VAL A 358 -12.38 -8.34 11.35
N GLU A 359 -11.81 -7.14 11.20
CA GLU A 359 -12.28 -5.88 11.80
C GLU A 359 -12.60 -4.87 10.70
N ILE A 360 -13.85 -4.41 10.61
CA ILE A 360 -14.29 -3.51 9.54
C ILE A 360 -15.03 -2.29 10.11
N ALA A 361 -14.62 -1.10 9.68
CA ALA A 361 -15.33 0.16 9.92
C ALA A 361 -15.74 0.80 8.58
N ALA A 362 -17.02 0.75 8.22
CA ALA A 362 -17.51 1.13 6.89
C ALA A 362 -18.98 1.62 6.90
N ASP A 363 -19.46 2.14 5.76
CA ASP A 363 -20.90 2.33 5.53
C ASP A 363 -21.56 0.99 5.17
N ASP A 364 -21.55 0.55 3.91
CA ASP A 364 -21.99 -0.80 3.55
C ASP A 364 -20.81 -1.81 3.60
N VAL A 365 -21.08 -3.06 4.00
CA VAL A 365 -20.10 -4.16 4.02
C VAL A 365 -20.64 -5.36 3.25
N VAL A 366 -19.85 -5.84 2.28
CA VAL A 366 -19.97 -7.15 1.68
C VAL A 366 -18.68 -7.92 1.97
N LEU A 367 -18.78 -9.02 2.70
CA LEU A 367 -17.63 -9.86 3.04
C LEU A 367 -17.93 -11.31 2.70
N LYS A 368 -17.09 -11.91 1.85
CA LYS A 368 -17.21 -13.31 1.48
C LYS A 368 -15.92 -14.06 1.71
N ALA A 369 -16.02 -15.22 2.36
CA ALA A 369 -14.90 -16.12 2.60
C ALA A 369 -15.24 -17.55 2.17
N THR A 370 -14.22 -18.29 1.72
CA THR A 370 -14.32 -19.71 1.36
C THR A 370 -14.40 -20.59 2.62
N GLY A 371 -13.81 -20.15 3.74
CA GLY A 371 -13.87 -20.81 5.04
C GLY A 371 -14.64 -19.99 6.06
N ASP A 372 -14.19 -20.06 7.30
CA ASP A 372 -14.76 -19.35 8.43
C ASP A 372 -14.54 -17.82 8.31
N ILE A 373 -15.39 -17.06 8.99
CA ILE A 373 -15.18 -15.63 9.26
C ILE A 373 -15.27 -15.44 10.77
N ASN A 374 -14.16 -15.08 11.41
CA ASN A 374 -14.17 -14.66 12.80
C ASN A 374 -14.14 -13.14 12.88
N PHE A 375 -15.13 -12.52 13.51
CA PHE A 375 -15.14 -11.07 13.67
C PHE A 375 -14.42 -10.59 14.93
N GLY A 376 -13.62 -9.55 14.75
CA GLY A 376 -13.19 -8.64 15.83
C GLY A 376 -14.13 -7.44 15.96
N VAL A 377 -13.63 -6.30 16.45
CA VAL A 377 -14.44 -5.06 16.53
C VAL A 377 -14.84 -4.62 15.13
N SER A 378 -16.14 -4.43 14.89
CA SER A 378 -16.62 -3.87 13.63
C SER A 378 -17.73 -2.85 13.83
N THR A 379 -17.74 -1.81 13.01
CA THR A 379 -18.75 -0.74 12.99
C THR A 379 -19.25 -0.52 11.57
N VAL A 380 -20.53 -0.77 11.34
CA VAL A 380 -21.16 -0.69 10.02
C VAL A 380 -22.40 0.18 10.11
N THR A 381 -22.46 1.24 9.29
CA THR A 381 -23.60 2.19 9.29
C THR A 381 -24.65 1.90 8.23
N GLY A 382 -24.35 1.00 7.30
CA GLY A 382 -25.15 0.62 6.15
C GLY A 382 -25.58 -0.85 6.19
N ASP A 383 -25.65 -1.47 5.01
CA ASP A 383 -25.94 -2.89 4.81
C ASP A 383 -24.77 -3.77 5.28
N PHE A 384 -25.07 -4.93 5.86
CA PHE A 384 -24.10 -5.90 6.37
C PHE A 384 -24.40 -7.28 5.79
N GLU A 385 -23.69 -7.62 4.71
CA GLU A 385 -23.91 -8.81 3.89
C GLU A 385 -22.71 -9.75 3.97
N ILE A 386 -22.86 -10.84 4.73
CA ILE A 386 -21.78 -11.76 5.07
C ILE A 386 -22.05 -13.14 4.49
N THR A 387 -21.05 -13.73 3.84
CA THR A 387 -21.09 -15.11 3.33
C THR A 387 -19.80 -15.85 3.69
N ALA A 388 -19.86 -16.73 4.68
CA ALA A 388 -18.80 -17.70 4.96
C ALA A 388 -19.12 -19.04 4.30
N GLY A 389 -18.09 -19.73 3.82
CA GLY A 389 -18.18 -21.13 3.43
C GLY A 389 -18.07 -22.09 4.62
N GLY A 390 -17.64 -21.58 5.78
CA GLY A 390 -17.67 -22.25 7.08
C GLY A 390 -18.43 -21.43 8.12
N ASP A 391 -17.96 -21.41 9.35
CA ASP A 391 -18.63 -20.77 10.48
C ASP A 391 -18.49 -19.23 10.45
N VAL A 392 -19.48 -18.53 10.98
CA VAL A 392 -19.39 -17.11 11.29
C VAL A 392 -19.35 -16.95 12.79
N THR A 393 -18.16 -16.64 13.32
CA THR A 393 -17.92 -16.50 14.75
C THR A 393 -17.48 -15.09 15.08
N GLN A 394 -17.26 -14.83 16.36
CA GLN A 394 -16.64 -13.60 16.82
C GLN A 394 -15.87 -13.83 18.11
N SER A 395 -14.97 -12.91 18.43
CA SER A 395 -14.28 -12.90 19.71
C SER A 395 -15.27 -12.68 20.89
N PRO A 396 -15.20 -13.48 21.97
CA PRO A 396 -16.12 -13.37 23.11
C PRO A 396 -15.75 -12.21 24.06
N LEU A 397 -14.66 -11.48 23.80
CA LEU A 397 -14.21 -10.39 24.65
C LEU A 397 -15.20 -9.21 24.59
N PRO A 398 -15.64 -8.62 25.72
CA PRO A 398 -16.60 -7.52 25.70
C PRO A 398 -16.16 -6.27 24.91
N SER A 399 -14.86 -6.10 24.65
CA SER A 399 -14.33 -5.02 23.81
C SER A 399 -14.48 -5.26 22.32
N GLN A 400 -14.73 -6.51 21.90
CA GLN A 400 -14.84 -6.95 20.50
C GLN A 400 -16.31 -6.99 20.04
N GLN A 401 -17.02 -5.87 20.18
CA GLN A 401 -18.45 -5.79 19.81
C GLN A 401 -18.65 -5.58 18.31
N LEU A 402 -19.72 -6.17 17.77
CA LEU A 402 -20.28 -5.81 16.47
C LEU A 402 -21.30 -4.68 16.63
N THR A 403 -21.08 -3.57 15.94
CA THR A 403 -21.96 -2.40 15.99
C THR A 403 -22.54 -2.14 14.60
N ILE A 404 -23.70 -2.73 14.32
CA ILE A 404 -24.36 -2.68 13.01
C ILE A 404 -25.59 -1.77 13.12
N ASN A 405 -25.37 -0.47 12.86
CA ASN A 405 -26.28 0.60 13.26
C ASN A 405 -27.14 1.17 12.12
N GLY A 406 -27.06 0.59 10.92
CA GLY A 406 -27.85 1.04 9.78
C GLY A 406 -29.34 0.78 10.00
N THR A 407 -30.13 1.84 10.26
CA THR A 407 -31.59 1.70 10.46
C THR A 407 -32.30 1.46 9.13
N GLY A 408 -33.09 0.39 9.04
CA GLY A 408 -33.80 0.02 7.81
C GLY A 408 -32.89 -0.56 6.72
N LYS A 409 -31.66 -0.94 7.12
CA LYS A 409 -30.66 -1.59 6.28
C LYS A 409 -30.76 -3.11 6.40
N THR A 410 -30.08 -3.81 5.51
CA THR A 410 -30.06 -5.27 5.50
C THR A 410 -28.94 -5.76 6.40
N ILE A 411 -29.25 -6.76 7.22
CA ILE A 411 -28.26 -7.57 7.92
C ILE A 411 -28.55 -9.01 7.47
N HIS A 412 -27.71 -9.55 6.60
CA HIS A 412 -27.83 -10.93 6.15
C HIS A 412 -26.50 -11.65 6.35
N ILE A 413 -26.54 -12.70 7.17
CA ILE A 413 -25.41 -13.56 7.45
C ILE A 413 -25.71 -14.97 6.91
N THR A 414 -24.77 -15.50 6.14
CA THR A 414 -24.77 -16.87 5.64
C THR A 414 -23.49 -17.58 6.09
N GLY A 415 -23.63 -18.80 6.59
CA GLY A 415 -22.52 -19.66 7.01
C GLY A 415 -23.02 -21.03 7.46
N ASP A 416 -22.11 -21.84 7.98
CA ASP A 416 -22.45 -23.06 8.73
C ASP A 416 -22.98 -22.65 10.11
N ASP A 417 -22.19 -22.73 11.19
CA ASP A 417 -22.61 -22.21 12.50
C ASP A 417 -22.49 -20.68 12.54
N ILE A 418 -23.45 -19.99 13.17
CA ILE A 418 -23.40 -18.53 13.35
C ILE A 418 -23.41 -18.20 14.84
N MET A 419 -22.23 -17.90 15.39
CA MET A 419 -21.99 -17.70 16.81
C MET A 419 -21.61 -16.25 17.11
N LEU A 420 -22.59 -15.36 17.08
CA LEU A 420 -22.46 -13.93 17.38
C LEU A 420 -22.98 -13.59 18.79
N ASN A 421 -22.40 -14.24 19.80
CA ASN A 421 -22.95 -14.35 21.16
C ASN A 421 -22.35 -13.39 22.22
N ASN A 422 -21.66 -12.34 21.80
CA ASN A 422 -21.18 -11.27 22.68
C ASN A 422 -22.33 -10.33 23.04
N ALA A 423 -22.62 -10.21 24.33
CA ALA A 423 -23.71 -9.39 24.84
C ALA A 423 -23.54 -7.88 24.59
N ALA A 424 -22.36 -7.43 24.11
CA ALA A 424 -22.11 -6.05 23.70
C ALA A 424 -22.46 -5.75 22.24
N ASN A 425 -22.78 -6.78 21.44
CA ASN A 425 -23.24 -6.60 20.07
C ASN A 425 -24.49 -5.71 20.01
N ASN A 426 -24.65 -4.97 18.92
CA ASN A 426 -25.79 -4.07 18.71
C ASN A 426 -26.20 -4.09 17.24
N PHE A 427 -27.33 -4.75 16.95
CA PHE A 427 -27.92 -4.89 15.63
C PHE A 427 -29.22 -4.08 15.54
N VAL A 428 -29.17 -2.94 14.86
CA VAL A 428 -30.30 -1.99 14.82
C VAL A 428 -31.37 -2.38 13.79
N SER A 429 -31.03 -3.25 12.83
CA SER A 429 -31.93 -3.73 11.78
C SER A 429 -32.23 -5.21 11.88
N ALA A 430 -33.18 -5.67 11.06
CA ALA A 430 -33.60 -7.06 11.06
C ALA A 430 -32.47 -8.01 10.66
N VAL A 431 -32.09 -8.91 11.57
CA VAL A 431 -31.03 -9.89 11.37
C VAL A 431 -31.60 -11.12 10.65
N LYS A 432 -31.30 -11.24 9.36
CA LYS A 432 -31.64 -12.40 8.54
C LYS A 432 -30.50 -13.42 8.57
N ILE A 433 -30.85 -14.66 8.88
CA ILE A 433 -29.91 -15.77 8.96
C ILE A 433 -30.23 -16.84 7.93
N THR A 434 -29.20 -17.31 7.22
CA THR A 434 -29.29 -18.51 6.36
C THR A 434 -28.16 -19.46 6.75
N THR A 435 -28.49 -20.64 7.26
CA THR A 435 -27.48 -21.66 7.61
C THR A 435 -27.56 -22.89 6.70
N SER A 436 -26.44 -23.61 6.56
CA SER A 436 -26.31 -24.86 5.81
C SER A 436 -26.20 -26.12 6.69
N GLY A 437 -27.05 -26.28 7.70
CA GLY A 437 -27.08 -27.52 8.52
C GLY A 437 -26.80 -27.35 10.01
N SER A 438 -26.84 -26.11 10.51
CA SER A 438 -26.01 -25.68 11.62
C SER A 438 -26.73 -24.81 12.66
N ASP A 439 -26.05 -24.55 13.77
CA ASP A 439 -26.53 -23.87 14.96
C ASP A 439 -26.38 -22.34 14.88
N VAL A 440 -27.20 -21.61 15.61
CA VAL A 440 -27.16 -20.14 15.66
C VAL A 440 -27.25 -19.62 17.09
N GLU A 441 -26.28 -18.80 17.49
CA GLU A 441 -26.32 -17.96 18.69
C GLU A 441 -26.21 -16.49 18.32
N LEU A 442 -27.20 -15.69 18.71
CA LEU A 442 -27.18 -14.23 18.60
C LEU A 442 -27.29 -13.60 19.98
N ALA A 443 -26.49 -12.59 20.23
CA ALA A 443 -26.62 -11.71 21.38
C ALA A 443 -26.74 -10.26 20.94
N ASP A 444 -27.54 -9.48 21.67
CA ASP A 444 -27.72 -8.05 21.46
C ASP A 444 -27.81 -7.33 22.81
N VAL A 445 -27.15 -6.18 22.93
CA VAL A 445 -27.15 -5.33 24.13
C VAL A 445 -28.50 -4.66 24.37
N GLY A 446 -29.29 -4.48 23.33
CA GLY A 446 -30.59 -3.82 23.30
C GLY A 446 -31.67 -4.70 22.68
N ASP A 447 -32.53 -4.06 21.89
CA ASP A 447 -33.62 -4.72 21.17
C ASP A 447 -33.04 -5.47 19.96
N ILE A 448 -33.56 -6.68 19.66
CA ILE A 448 -33.24 -7.39 18.43
C ILE A 448 -34.49 -7.62 17.58
N ILE A 449 -34.37 -7.35 16.28
CA ILE A 449 -35.39 -7.67 15.27
C ILE A 449 -34.88 -8.89 14.50
N LEU A 450 -35.61 -9.99 14.57
CA LEU A 450 -35.28 -11.20 13.81
C LEU A 450 -35.87 -11.08 12.39
N GLY A 451 -35.00 -11.11 11.40
CA GLY A 451 -35.37 -11.19 9.99
C GLY A 451 -35.84 -12.60 9.61
N ALA A 452 -36.38 -12.74 8.40
CA ALA A 452 -36.76 -14.05 7.88
C ALA A 452 -35.54 -14.98 7.88
N SER A 453 -35.60 -16.08 8.64
CA SER A 453 -34.43 -16.91 8.93
C SER A 453 -34.73 -18.39 8.73
N THR A 454 -33.74 -19.12 8.21
CA THR A 454 -33.80 -20.58 8.07
C THR A 454 -32.64 -21.21 8.83
N VAL A 455 -32.97 -21.92 9.91
CA VAL A 455 -31.99 -22.54 10.82
C VAL A 455 -32.36 -24.00 11.02
N SER A 456 -31.38 -24.89 10.87
CA SER A 456 -31.63 -26.32 11.01
C SER A 456 -31.16 -26.90 12.36
N GLY A 457 -30.09 -26.32 12.91
CA GLY A 457 -29.66 -26.55 14.29
C GLY A 457 -30.51 -25.80 15.31
N TYR A 458 -29.98 -25.63 16.52
CA TYR A 458 -30.63 -24.81 17.54
C TYR A 458 -30.57 -23.32 17.17
N TYR A 459 -31.55 -22.57 17.67
CA TYR A 459 -31.58 -21.12 17.53
C TYR A 459 -31.68 -20.45 18.90
N LYS A 460 -30.58 -19.83 19.33
CA LYS A 460 -30.49 -19.17 20.63
C LYS A 460 -30.30 -17.67 20.45
N VAL A 461 -31.20 -16.88 21.03
CA VAL A 461 -31.16 -15.43 20.96
C VAL A 461 -31.19 -14.85 22.37
N THR A 462 -30.24 -13.99 22.70
CA THR A 462 -30.18 -13.25 23.96
C THR A 462 -30.21 -11.76 23.68
N ALA A 463 -31.25 -11.05 24.12
CA ALA A 463 -31.39 -9.61 23.92
C ALA A 463 -31.49 -8.90 25.27
N GLY A 464 -30.71 -7.83 25.42
CA GLY A 464 -30.79 -6.89 26.56
C GLY A 464 -32.06 -6.04 26.58
N GLY A 465 -32.88 -6.14 25.54
CA GLY A 465 -34.17 -5.50 25.34
C GLY A 465 -35.22 -6.47 24.78
N THR A 466 -36.16 -5.93 24.01
CA THR A 466 -37.25 -6.69 23.37
C THR A 466 -36.75 -7.56 22.22
N VAL A 467 -37.44 -8.68 21.99
CA VAL A 467 -37.21 -9.54 20.82
C VAL A 467 -38.45 -9.47 19.95
N THR A 468 -38.30 -9.01 18.71
CA THR A 468 -39.38 -8.94 17.72
C THR A 468 -38.95 -9.63 16.43
N GLN A 469 -39.84 -9.70 15.44
CA GLN A 469 -39.51 -10.24 14.13
C GLN A 469 -40.13 -9.41 13.01
N SER A 470 -39.48 -9.43 11.85
CA SER A 470 -39.94 -8.78 10.61
C SER A 470 -40.22 -9.76 9.48
N GLY A 471 -39.93 -11.04 9.68
CA GLY A 471 -40.17 -12.11 8.73
C GLY A 471 -40.39 -13.46 9.44
N ALA A 472 -40.78 -14.46 8.66
CA ALA A 472 -41.04 -15.81 9.16
C ALA A 472 -39.73 -16.50 9.59
N LEU A 473 -39.79 -17.21 10.72
CA LEU A 473 -38.70 -18.02 11.24
C LEU A 473 -38.99 -19.50 10.95
N THR A 474 -38.12 -20.16 10.19
CA THR A 474 -38.19 -21.59 9.91
C THR A 474 -37.04 -22.28 10.63
N ILE A 475 -37.33 -22.84 11.81
CA ILE A 475 -36.31 -23.35 12.74
C ILE A 475 -36.62 -24.80 13.09
N THR A 476 -35.72 -25.72 12.71
CA THR A 476 -35.99 -27.14 12.97
C THR A 476 -35.49 -27.63 14.33
N GLY A 477 -34.39 -27.08 14.83
CA GLY A 477 -33.85 -27.40 16.15
C GLY A 477 -34.56 -26.66 17.28
N VAL A 478 -33.99 -26.78 18.49
CA VAL A 478 -34.53 -26.13 19.69
C VAL A 478 -34.36 -24.62 19.58
N THR A 479 -35.42 -23.87 19.85
CA THR A 479 -35.38 -22.40 19.92
C THR A 479 -35.32 -21.96 21.38
N THR A 480 -34.35 -21.13 21.74
CA THR A 480 -34.24 -20.53 23.08
C THR A 480 -34.13 -19.01 22.95
N ILE A 481 -35.11 -18.28 23.48
CA ILE A 481 -35.11 -16.81 23.45
C ILE A 481 -35.02 -16.28 24.87
N ALA A 482 -34.06 -15.39 25.14
CA ALA A 482 -33.94 -14.68 26.41
C ALA A 482 -33.98 -13.17 26.16
N ALA A 483 -35.11 -12.53 26.47
CA ALA A 483 -35.28 -11.09 26.43
C ALA A 483 -35.19 -10.53 27.86
N GLN A 484 -33.96 -10.27 28.31
CA GLN A 484 -33.67 -9.85 29.68
C GLN A 484 -32.45 -8.95 29.72
N ASN A 485 -32.44 -7.97 30.63
CA ASN A 485 -31.26 -7.13 30.80
C ASN A 485 -30.05 -7.98 31.22
N THR A 486 -28.84 -7.45 31.03
CA THR A 486 -27.58 -8.15 31.33
C THR A 486 -27.49 -8.64 32.79
N ALA A 487 -28.17 -7.96 33.73
CA ALA A 487 -28.25 -8.35 35.14
C ALA A 487 -29.24 -9.49 35.42
N GLY A 488 -30.07 -9.89 34.45
CA GLY A 488 -31.11 -10.91 34.58
C GLY A 488 -32.24 -10.53 35.53
N THR A 489 -32.42 -9.24 35.82
CA THR A 489 -33.41 -8.74 36.79
C THR A 489 -34.69 -8.24 36.14
N THR A 490 -34.63 -7.86 34.88
CA THR A 490 -35.74 -7.26 34.13
C THR A 490 -35.94 -8.04 32.85
N ASN A 491 -37.13 -8.61 32.67
CA ASN A 491 -37.52 -9.24 31.42
C ASN A 491 -38.22 -8.23 30.49
N TYR A 492 -38.06 -8.42 29.19
CA TYR A 492 -38.67 -7.61 28.13
C TYR A 492 -39.61 -8.43 27.26
N ALA A 493 -40.40 -7.77 26.41
CA ALA A 493 -41.38 -8.46 25.57
C ALA A 493 -40.71 -9.30 24.47
N VAL A 494 -41.30 -10.46 24.17
CA VAL A 494 -40.97 -11.32 23.04
C VAL A 494 -42.20 -11.44 22.15
N THR A 495 -42.11 -10.96 20.90
CA THR A 495 -43.22 -10.97 19.94
C THR A 495 -42.80 -11.63 18.64
N LEU A 496 -43.14 -12.91 18.51
CA LEU A 496 -42.84 -13.75 17.35
C LEU A 496 -44.14 -14.20 16.68
N THR A 497 -44.80 -13.30 15.94
CA THR A 497 -46.22 -13.47 15.54
C THR A 497 -46.48 -13.62 14.04
N GLU A 498 -45.46 -13.77 13.19
CA GLU A 498 -45.69 -14.01 11.76
C GLU A 498 -46.40 -15.36 11.55
N ALA A 499 -47.39 -15.37 10.67
CA ALA A 499 -48.28 -16.53 10.47
C ALA A 499 -47.58 -17.75 9.85
N LEU A 500 -46.40 -17.54 9.24
CA LEU A 500 -45.61 -18.56 8.57
C LEU A 500 -44.38 -18.99 9.36
N ASN A 501 -44.26 -18.57 10.63
CA ASN A 501 -43.30 -19.19 11.53
C ASN A 501 -43.53 -20.72 11.55
N ASP A 502 -42.43 -21.47 11.51
CA ASP A 502 -42.42 -22.93 11.50
C ASP A 502 -41.31 -23.42 12.43
N PHE A 503 -41.67 -23.63 13.70
CA PHE A 503 -40.81 -24.15 14.75
C PHE A 503 -41.09 -25.64 14.93
N THR A 504 -40.18 -26.51 14.48
CA THR A 504 -40.37 -27.97 14.66
C THR A 504 -39.75 -28.51 15.95
N GLY A 505 -38.77 -27.78 16.51
CA GLY A 505 -38.19 -28.08 17.81
C GLY A 505 -38.92 -27.38 18.97
N ALA A 506 -38.56 -27.73 20.21
CA ALA A 506 -39.13 -27.08 21.38
C ALA A 506 -38.74 -25.59 21.45
N VAL A 507 -39.70 -24.72 21.77
CA VAL A 507 -39.49 -23.26 21.89
C VAL A 507 -39.54 -22.84 23.35
N GLY A 508 -38.38 -22.53 23.92
CA GLY A 508 -38.21 -21.99 25.27
C GLY A 508 -38.04 -20.47 25.25
N VAL A 509 -38.70 -19.77 26.18
CA VAL A 509 -38.67 -18.30 26.24
C VAL A 509 -38.53 -17.77 27.67
N THR A 510 -37.55 -16.91 27.90
CA THR A 510 -37.50 -16.02 29.07
C THR A 510 -37.87 -14.61 28.62
N GLY A 511 -38.98 -14.08 29.14
CA GLY A 511 -39.50 -12.77 28.72
C GLY A 511 -40.51 -12.19 29.70
N ALA A 512 -41.03 -11.00 29.42
CA ALA A 512 -42.10 -10.37 30.20
C ALA A 512 -43.45 -10.78 29.64
N THR A 513 -43.88 -10.12 28.56
CA THR A 513 -45.02 -10.57 27.75
C THR A 513 -44.47 -11.36 26.57
N VAL A 514 -45.00 -12.57 26.36
CA VAL A 514 -44.57 -13.46 25.27
C VAL A 514 -45.76 -13.74 24.35
N ARG A 515 -45.55 -13.54 23.04
CA ARG A 515 -46.50 -13.84 21.98
C ARG A 515 -45.83 -14.71 20.92
N LEU A 516 -46.32 -15.93 20.73
CA LEU A 516 -45.82 -16.87 19.72
C LEU A 516 -46.94 -17.26 18.76
N THR A 517 -46.66 -17.21 17.46
CA THR A 517 -47.47 -17.81 16.40
C THR A 517 -46.62 -18.86 15.70
N ASP A 518 -47.21 -20.02 15.43
CA ASP A 518 -46.62 -21.10 14.66
C ASP A 518 -47.64 -21.66 13.66
N THR A 519 -47.18 -22.08 12.48
CA THR A 519 -48.03 -22.57 11.39
C THR A 519 -48.44 -24.04 11.56
N ASN A 520 -47.70 -24.80 12.37
CA ASN A 520 -47.82 -26.24 12.56
C ASN A 520 -48.18 -26.59 14.02
N ASP A 521 -47.83 -27.80 14.47
CA ASP A 521 -47.84 -28.17 15.89
C ASP A 521 -46.69 -27.44 16.60
N LEU A 522 -46.95 -26.91 17.79
CA LEU A 522 -45.94 -26.21 18.59
C LEU A 522 -45.60 -26.96 19.88
N VAL A 523 -44.32 -27.25 20.08
CA VAL A 523 -43.78 -27.79 21.33
C VAL A 523 -43.19 -26.67 22.16
N LEU A 524 -43.72 -26.46 23.37
CA LEU A 524 -43.20 -25.49 24.32
C LEU A 524 -42.02 -26.10 25.09
N GLY A 525 -40.91 -25.37 25.12
CA GLY A 525 -39.73 -25.66 25.94
C GLY A 525 -39.81 -24.97 27.30
N ASP A 526 -38.68 -24.96 28.01
CA ASP A 526 -38.57 -24.24 29.29
C ASP A 526 -38.89 -22.76 29.10
N THR A 527 -39.92 -22.28 29.78
CA THR A 527 -40.43 -20.92 29.61
C THR A 527 -40.62 -20.25 30.96
N THR A 528 -40.11 -19.02 31.09
CA THR A 528 -40.31 -18.15 32.25
C THR A 528 -40.83 -16.81 31.78
N THR A 529 -42.09 -16.50 32.10
CA THR A 529 -42.68 -15.18 31.83
C THR A 529 -42.98 -14.44 33.13
N THR A 530 -42.79 -13.11 33.14
CA THR A 530 -43.28 -12.28 34.26
C THR A 530 -44.67 -11.70 34.02
N GLY A 531 -45.15 -11.74 32.77
CA GLY A 531 -46.49 -11.32 32.36
C GLY A 531 -47.17 -12.34 31.44
N ALA A 532 -48.08 -11.86 30.59
CA ALA A 532 -48.93 -12.71 29.77
C ALA A 532 -48.15 -13.59 28.78
N TYR A 533 -48.60 -14.84 28.61
CA TYR A 533 -48.10 -15.77 27.60
C TYR A 533 -49.22 -16.15 26.63
N THR A 534 -49.13 -15.68 25.39
CA THR A 534 -50.10 -15.97 24.32
C THR A 534 -49.43 -16.82 23.25
N VAL A 535 -50.03 -17.99 22.97
CA VAL A 535 -49.51 -18.94 21.98
C VAL A 535 -50.62 -19.29 20.99
N ILE A 536 -50.31 -19.25 19.70
CA ILE A 536 -51.18 -19.65 18.60
C ILE A 536 -50.40 -20.66 17.76
N ALA A 537 -50.97 -21.84 17.54
CA ALA A 537 -50.41 -22.86 16.66
C ALA A 537 -51.47 -23.24 15.61
N GLY A 538 -51.04 -23.56 14.39
CA GLY A 538 -51.94 -24.10 13.36
C GLY A 538 -52.42 -25.52 13.68
N GLY A 539 -51.67 -26.25 14.49
CA GLY A 539 -51.96 -27.59 14.99
C GLY A 539 -52.10 -27.66 16.52
N GLY A 540 -51.60 -28.75 17.12
CA GLY A 540 -51.59 -28.99 18.55
C GLY A 540 -50.54 -28.17 19.30
N ILE A 541 -50.79 -27.88 20.57
CA ILE A 541 -49.82 -27.28 21.49
C ILE A 541 -49.49 -28.32 22.55
N THR A 542 -48.21 -28.64 22.69
CA THR A 542 -47.68 -29.56 23.72
C THR A 542 -46.52 -28.91 24.45
N ASP A 543 -46.14 -29.43 25.62
CA ASP A 543 -45.00 -28.96 26.39
C ASP A 543 -44.01 -30.11 26.65
N SER A 544 -42.74 -29.75 26.66
CA SER A 544 -41.61 -30.65 26.94
C SER A 544 -40.70 -30.12 28.06
N GLY A 545 -40.86 -28.85 28.42
CA GLY A 545 -40.12 -28.17 29.49
C GLY A 545 -41.05 -27.57 30.56
N ALA A 546 -40.45 -27.01 31.61
CA ALA A 546 -41.18 -26.37 32.69
C ALA A 546 -41.73 -25.00 32.25
N LEU A 547 -43.02 -24.76 32.54
CA LEU A 547 -43.68 -23.48 32.24
C LEU A 547 -43.94 -22.70 33.53
N THR A 548 -43.17 -21.64 33.76
CA THR A 548 -43.37 -20.68 34.85
C THR A 548 -43.98 -19.40 34.28
N ILE A 549 -45.30 -19.30 34.34
CA ILE A 549 -46.04 -18.21 33.68
C ILE A 549 -46.52 -17.18 34.70
N GLY A 550 -46.10 -15.93 34.51
CA GLY A 550 -46.52 -14.80 35.33
C GLY A 550 -48.02 -14.52 35.24
N THR A 551 -48.61 -14.05 36.34
CA THR A 551 -50.03 -13.68 36.37
C THR A 551 -50.23 -12.28 35.77
N THR A 552 -51.20 -12.17 34.86
CA THR A 552 -51.60 -10.93 34.15
C THR A 552 -51.87 -9.73 35.04
#